data_AF-A0A1Q3HAP5-F1
#
_entry.id   AF-A0A1Q3HAP5-F1
#
_cell.length_a   1.000
_cell.length_b   1.000
_cell.length_c   1.000
_cell.angle_alpha   90.00
_cell.angle_beta   90.00
_cell.angle_gamma   90.00
#
_symmetry.space_group_name_H-M   'P 1'
#
loop_
_entity.id
_entity.type
_entity.pdbx_description
1 polymer ?
#
loop_
_entity_poly.entity_id
_entity_poly.type
_entity_poly.pdbx_seq_one_letter_code
_entity_poly.pdbx_strand_id
1 'polypeptide(L)'
;MKRLRIRTMTGLIASSIGLLAASTALAEESAEQAGIGPEGCKAYQSHKDDHVAVGWCDRGNGTWYVQARCGGPGSVTEPLRGTKGKRSQGKEKASILDCGGGYPLEMKVVGKKP
;
A
#
# COMPACT_ATOMS: atom_id res chain seq x y z
N MET A 1 -9.22 38.52 -53.45
CA MET A 1 -8.13 39.25 -52.75
C MET A 1 -8.26 38.97 -51.26
N LYS A 2 -7.33 38.22 -50.65
CA LYS A 2 -7.32 37.90 -49.20
C LYS A 2 -6.78 39.11 -48.42
N ARG A 3 -7.49 39.55 -47.38
CA ARG A 3 -6.96 40.48 -46.37
C ARG A 3 -7.21 39.92 -44.97
N LEU A 4 -6.09 39.58 -44.33
CA LEU A 4 -5.91 39.20 -42.95
C LEU A 4 -6.26 40.37 -42.02
N ARG A 5 -6.96 40.12 -40.91
CA ARG A 5 -6.99 41.02 -39.75
C ARG A 5 -6.93 40.22 -38.45
N ILE A 6 -5.78 40.34 -37.79
CA ILE A 6 -5.50 39.97 -36.41
C ILE A 6 -6.29 40.93 -35.49
N ARG A 7 -6.89 40.41 -34.42
CA ARG A 7 -7.23 41.20 -33.23
C ARG A 7 -6.90 40.42 -31.96
N THR A 8 -6.31 41.20 -31.06
CA THR A 8 -5.67 40.91 -29.78
C THR A 8 -6.67 40.68 -28.65
N MET A 9 -6.23 39.91 -27.64
CA MET A 9 -6.57 39.85 -26.19
C MET A 9 -7.83 40.54 -25.64
N THR A 10 -8.45 39.94 -24.60
CA THR A 10 -8.46 40.39 -23.18
C THR A 10 -9.67 39.83 -22.41
N GLY A 11 -9.44 39.22 -21.23
CA GLY A 11 -10.36 39.13 -20.07
C GLY A 11 -11.64 38.28 -20.25
N LEU A 12 -12.35 37.78 -19.23
CA LEU A 12 -12.31 37.90 -17.77
C LEU A 12 -13.14 36.72 -17.21
N ILE A 13 -12.57 36.07 -16.21
CA ILE A 13 -13.11 35.51 -14.96
C ILE A 13 -14.66 35.49 -14.76
N ALA A 14 -15.10 34.39 -14.15
CA ALA A 14 -16.20 34.23 -13.19
C ALA A 14 -17.53 33.64 -13.71
N SER A 15 -17.84 32.41 -13.26
CA SER A 15 -18.84 32.24 -12.20
C SER A 15 -18.87 30.80 -11.68
N SER A 16 -18.68 30.73 -10.38
CA SER A 16 -18.93 29.66 -9.41
C SER A 16 -20.29 28.94 -9.56
N ILE A 17 -20.30 27.62 -9.37
CA ILE A 17 -21.30 26.74 -8.70
C ILE A 17 -20.60 25.36 -8.62
N GLY A 18 -20.54 24.59 -7.53
CA GLY A 18 -21.26 24.68 -6.27
C GLY A 18 -20.59 23.80 -5.22
N LEU A 19 -20.91 24.12 -3.96
CA LEU A 19 -20.64 23.28 -2.81
C LEU A 19 -21.31 21.92 -3.00
N LEU A 20 -20.52 20.85 -2.99
CA LEU A 20 -20.97 19.55 -2.54
C LEU A 20 -20.13 19.20 -1.32
N ALA A 21 -20.77 19.37 -0.17
CA ALA A 21 -20.35 18.83 1.09
C ALA A 21 -20.09 17.32 0.93
N ALA A 22 -18.85 16.90 1.16
CA ALA A 22 -18.54 15.53 1.48
C ALA A 22 -17.78 15.57 2.81
N SER A 23 -18.54 15.36 3.88
CA SER A 23 -18.04 14.97 5.18
C SER A 23 -17.23 13.69 5.01
N THR A 24 -15.93 13.82 4.75
CA THR A 24 -15.03 12.67 4.84
C THR A 24 -14.81 12.44 6.31
N ALA A 25 -15.53 11.44 6.81
CA ALA A 25 -15.34 10.86 8.13
C ALA A 25 -13.84 10.78 8.46
N LEU A 26 -13.47 11.31 9.62
CA LEU A 26 -12.26 10.87 10.29
C LEU A 26 -12.48 9.38 10.60
N ALA A 27 -11.97 8.51 9.73
CA ALA A 27 -11.76 7.12 10.06
C ALA A 27 -10.56 7.08 10.98
N GLU A 28 -10.82 7.21 12.28
CA GLU A 28 -9.90 6.85 13.33
C GLU A 28 -9.82 5.32 13.34
N GLU A 29 -8.97 4.79 12.45
CA GLU A 29 -8.74 3.36 12.32
C GLU A 29 -7.82 2.94 13.48
N SER A 30 -8.45 2.69 14.63
CA SER A 30 -7.84 1.94 15.73
C SER A 30 -7.57 0.52 15.23
N ALA A 31 -6.35 0.24 14.80
CA ALA A 31 -5.95 -1.08 14.33
C ALA A 31 -5.04 -1.77 15.36
N GLU A 32 -5.68 -2.39 16.35
CA GLU A 32 -5.13 -3.59 16.97
C GLU A 32 -5.35 -4.77 15.98
N GLN A 33 -4.39 -5.71 15.94
CA GLN A 33 -4.43 -6.99 15.21
C GLN A 33 -4.25 -7.00 13.68
N ALA A 34 -3.18 -7.66 13.23
CA ALA A 34 -2.98 -8.30 11.92
C ALA A 34 -3.68 -7.63 10.73
N GLY A 35 -2.98 -6.70 10.06
CA GLY A 35 -3.54 -5.93 8.95
C GLY A 35 -4.25 -6.83 7.95
N ILE A 36 -5.56 -6.61 7.76
CA ILE A 36 -6.44 -7.36 6.87
C ILE A 36 -5.85 -7.27 5.46
N GLY A 37 -5.10 -8.29 5.08
CA GLY A 37 -4.58 -8.43 3.74
C GLY A 37 -5.71 -8.67 2.75
N PRO A 38 -5.48 -8.49 1.44
CA PRO A 38 -6.43 -8.87 0.42
C PRO A 38 -6.88 -10.33 0.62
N GLU A 39 -8.15 -10.61 0.32
CA GLU A 39 -8.84 -11.82 0.77
C GLU A 39 -7.99 -13.11 0.65
N GLY A 40 -7.89 -13.86 1.76
CA GLY A 40 -7.09 -15.09 1.83
C GLY A 40 -5.58 -14.86 1.96
N CYS A 41 -5.12 -13.65 2.24
CA CYS A 41 -3.72 -13.36 2.54
C CYS A 41 -3.53 -12.89 3.98
N LYS A 42 -2.40 -13.27 4.58
CA LYS A 42 -2.03 -12.97 5.96
C LYS A 42 -0.59 -12.48 6.00
N ALA A 43 -0.32 -11.53 6.88
CA ALA A 43 1.03 -11.15 7.26
C ALA A 43 1.28 -11.56 8.71
N TYR A 44 2.44 -12.13 8.99
CA TYR A 44 2.81 -12.62 10.32
C TYR A 44 4.33 -12.58 10.50
N GLN A 45 4.79 -12.55 11.75
CA GLN A 45 6.20 -12.69 12.09
C GLN A 45 6.64 -14.15 11.93
N SER A 46 7.82 -14.37 11.36
CA SER A 46 8.38 -15.72 11.16
C SER A 46 8.62 -16.42 12.50
N HIS A 47 8.28 -17.71 12.56
CA HIS A 47 8.55 -18.55 13.73
C HIS A 47 10.02 -18.97 13.87
N LYS A 48 10.84 -18.74 12.84
CA LYS A 48 12.27 -19.08 12.85
C LYS A 48 13.17 -17.91 13.21
N ASP A 49 12.68 -16.70 13.01
CA ASP A 49 13.41 -15.46 13.17
C ASP A 49 12.39 -14.35 13.41
N ASP A 50 12.38 -13.79 14.61
CA ASP A 50 11.45 -12.75 15.02
C ASP A 50 11.75 -11.39 14.36
N HIS A 51 12.89 -11.24 13.69
CA HIS A 51 13.21 -10.07 12.87
C HIS A 51 12.63 -10.15 11.46
N VAL A 52 11.93 -11.24 11.11
CA VAL A 52 11.42 -11.47 9.75
C VAL A 52 9.89 -11.41 9.69
N ALA A 53 9.35 -10.60 8.79
CA ALA A 53 7.94 -10.61 8.42
C ALA A 53 7.67 -11.48 7.18
N VAL A 54 6.57 -12.22 7.22
CA VAL A 54 6.12 -13.15 6.18
C VAL A 54 4.73 -12.76 5.70
N GLY A 55 4.57 -12.61 4.39
CA GLY A 55 3.29 -12.44 3.71
C GLY A 55 2.94 -13.70 2.92
N TRP A 56 1.81 -14.31 3.24
CA TRP A 56 1.35 -15.56 2.64
C TRP A 56 -0.09 -15.45 2.14
N CYS A 57 -0.43 -16.14 1.05
CA CYS A 57 -1.80 -16.22 0.55
C CYS A 57 -2.26 -17.68 0.40
N ASP A 58 -3.24 -18.06 1.20
CA ASP A 58 -3.76 -19.44 1.34
C ASP A 58 -4.58 -19.89 0.12
N ARG A 59 -4.97 -18.96 -0.76
CA ARG A 59 -5.80 -19.24 -1.95
C ARG A 59 -5.63 -18.21 -3.07
N GLY A 60 -5.97 -18.66 -4.28
CA GLY A 60 -5.91 -17.89 -5.51
C GLY A 60 -4.52 -17.89 -6.15
N ASN A 61 -4.46 -17.56 -7.43
CA ASN A 61 -3.20 -17.24 -8.11
C ASN A 61 -2.89 -15.76 -7.95
N GLY A 62 -1.61 -15.44 -8.04
CA GLY A 62 -1.19 -14.05 -8.05
C GLY A 62 0.18 -13.78 -7.48
N THR A 63 0.44 -12.49 -7.29
CA THR A 63 1.67 -11.95 -6.72
C THR A 63 1.31 -10.95 -5.64
N TRP A 64 2.10 -10.88 -4.57
CA TRP A 64 1.86 -10.02 -3.42
C TRP A 64 3.17 -9.66 -2.71
N TYR A 65 3.08 -8.70 -1.79
CA TYR A 65 4.22 -8.24 -0.98
C TYR A 65 3.78 -8.09 0.47
N VAL A 66 4.60 -8.53 1.42
CA VAL A 66 4.49 -8.12 2.81
C VAL A 66 5.03 -6.69 2.93
N GLN A 67 4.34 -5.88 3.72
CA GLN A 67 4.79 -4.56 4.12
C GLN A 67 4.74 -4.49 5.63
N ALA A 68 5.81 -3.98 6.24
CA ALA A 68 5.91 -3.79 7.68
C ALA A 68 6.82 -2.58 7.96
N ARG A 69 6.73 -2.03 9.16
CA ARG A 69 7.75 -1.13 9.71
C ARG A 69 8.76 -1.94 10.48
N CYS A 70 10.04 -1.59 10.40
CA CYS A 70 11.08 -2.25 11.19
C CYS A 70 11.40 -1.35 12.38
N GLY A 71 11.08 -1.82 13.59
CA GLY A 71 11.28 -1.10 14.85
C GLY A 71 12.44 -1.64 15.66
N GLY A 72 13.30 -0.76 16.17
CA GLY A 72 14.42 -1.11 17.04
C GLY A 72 14.57 -0.08 18.17
N PRO A 73 15.64 -0.17 18.99
CA PRO A 73 15.85 0.76 20.10
C PRO A 73 15.88 2.21 19.61
N GLY A 74 14.86 2.99 19.99
CA GLY A 74 14.78 4.43 19.70
C GLY A 74 14.38 4.82 18.27
N SER A 75 14.02 3.88 17.38
CA SER A 75 13.58 4.23 16.03
C SER A 75 12.62 3.22 15.42
N VAL A 76 11.72 3.73 14.58
CA VAL A 76 10.85 2.93 13.71
C VAL A 76 11.02 3.46 12.30
N THR A 77 11.31 2.57 11.35
CA THR A 77 11.48 2.98 9.95
C THR A 77 10.12 3.25 9.30
N GLU A 78 10.16 3.95 8.17
CA GLU A 78 9.03 3.97 7.25
C GLU A 78 8.68 2.55 6.76
N PRO A 79 7.42 2.31 6.32
CA PRO A 79 6.99 0.99 5.88
C PRO A 79 7.82 0.45 4.70
N LEU A 80 8.53 -0.64 4.94
CA LEU A 80 9.34 -1.34 3.95
C LEU A 80 8.53 -2.45 3.28
N ARG A 81 8.84 -2.74 2.02
CA ARG A 81 8.26 -3.87 1.28
C ARG A 81 9.24 -5.02 1.21
N GLY A 82 8.75 -6.22 1.49
CA GLY A 82 9.50 -7.45 1.33
C GLY A 82 9.68 -7.89 -0.12
N THR A 83 10.25 -9.06 -0.27
CA THR A 83 10.43 -9.76 -1.54
C THR A 83 9.09 -10.16 -2.17
N LYS A 84 9.07 -10.40 -3.47
CA LYS A 84 7.85 -10.83 -4.18
C LYS A 84 7.39 -12.22 -3.73
N GLY A 85 6.19 -12.29 -3.16
CA GLY A 85 5.42 -13.52 -2.99
C GLY A 85 4.63 -13.84 -4.25
N LYS A 86 4.37 -15.13 -4.50
CA LYS A 86 3.56 -15.56 -5.65
C LYS A 86 2.95 -16.95 -5.46
N ARG A 87 1.82 -17.17 -6.12
CA ARG A 87 1.19 -18.49 -6.33
C ARG A 87 0.77 -18.62 -7.78
N SER A 88 1.22 -19.67 -8.45
CA SER A 88 0.82 -19.97 -9.83
C SER A 88 1.04 -21.44 -10.11
N GLN A 89 0.01 -22.13 -10.61
CA GLN A 89 0.10 -23.52 -11.08
C GLN A 89 0.77 -24.47 -10.07
N GLY A 90 0.37 -24.39 -8.79
CA GLY A 90 0.92 -25.23 -7.72
C GLY A 90 2.33 -24.83 -7.24
N LYS A 91 2.93 -23.77 -7.79
CA LYS A 91 4.17 -23.19 -7.28
C LYS A 91 3.85 -22.03 -6.34
N GLU A 92 4.36 -22.10 -5.12
CA GLU A 92 4.11 -21.13 -4.07
C GLU A 92 5.40 -20.55 -3.53
N LYS A 93 5.38 -19.24 -3.26
CA LYS A 93 6.48 -18.51 -2.65
C LYS A 93 5.91 -17.45 -1.72
N ALA A 94 6.32 -17.48 -0.46
CA ALA A 94 6.02 -16.44 0.51
C ALA A 94 6.71 -15.12 0.13
N SER A 95 6.09 -14.01 0.50
CA SER A 95 6.76 -12.71 0.53
C SER A 95 7.49 -12.58 1.87
N ILE A 96 8.76 -12.17 1.84
CA ILE A 96 9.61 -12.10 3.04
C ILE A 96 10.24 -10.72 3.14
N LEU A 97 10.16 -10.09 4.31
CA LEU A 97 10.86 -8.86 4.67
C LEU A 97 11.71 -9.14 5.92
N ASP A 98 13.00 -8.88 5.82
CA ASP A 98 13.96 -9.00 6.92
C ASP A 98 14.23 -7.59 7.48
N CYS A 99 14.00 -7.40 8.78
CA CYS A 99 14.22 -6.13 9.48
C CYS A 99 15.63 -5.99 10.06
N GLY A 100 16.53 -6.95 9.81
CA GLY A 100 17.89 -6.96 10.33
C GLY A 100 17.89 -7.01 11.85
N GLY A 101 18.35 -5.94 12.51
CA GLY A 101 18.35 -5.85 13.98
C GLY A 101 17.03 -5.34 14.59
N GLY A 102 16.01 -5.04 13.78
CA GLY A 102 14.71 -4.57 14.23
C GLY A 102 13.62 -5.64 14.18
N TYR A 103 12.48 -5.37 14.78
CA TYR A 103 11.30 -6.24 14.76
C TYR A 103 10.26 -5.72 13.78
N PRO A 104 9.57 -6.60 13.05
CA PRO A 104 8.49 -6.19 12.15
C PRO A 104 7.26 -5.78 12.95
N LEU A 105 6.79 -4.57 12.69
CA LEU A 105 5.59 -3.95 13.26
C LEU A 105 4.61 -3.59 12.14
N GLU A 106 3.32 -3.42 12.49
CA GLU A 106 2.27 -3.00 11.54
C GLU A 106 2.23 -3.83 10.23
N MET A 107 2.41 -5.14 10.36
CA MET A 107 2.51 -6.05 9.21
C MET A 107 1.20 -6.17 8.44
N LYS A 108 1.28 -6.08 7.11
CA LYS A 108 0.15 -6.30 6.19
C LYS A 108 0.61 -6.85 4.84
N VAL A 109 -0.30 -7.46 4.10
CA VAL A 109 -0.07 -7.85 2.70
C VAL A 109 -0.62 -6.79 1.76
N VAL A 110 0.17 -6.38 0.77
CA VAL A 110 -0.17 -5.33 -0.20
C VAL A 110 0.06 -5.77 -1.63
N GLY A 111 -0.58 -5.06 -2.56
CA GLY A 111 -0.32 -5.20 -4.00
C GLY A 111 -0.66 -6.56 -4.59
N LYS A 112 -1.65 -7.27 -4.03
CA LYS A 112 -2.12 -8.54 -4.59
C LYS A 112 -2.65 -8.31 -6.01
N LYS A 113 -2.09 -9.05 -6.96
CA LYS A 113 -2.51 -9.07 -8.37
C LYS A 113 -2.67 -10.52 -8.82
N PRO A 114 -3.68 -10.87 -9.64
CA PRO A 114 -3.84 -12.21 -10.21
C PRO A 114 -2.62 -12.68 -11.02
#